data_AF-A0A420MTI1-F1
#
_entry.id   AF-A0A420MTI1-F1
#
_cell.length_a   1.000
_cell.length_b   1.000
_cell.length_c   1.000
_cell.angle_alpha   90.00
_cell.angle_beta   90.00
_cell.angle_gamma   90.00
#
_symmetry.space_group_name_H-M   'P 1'
#
loop_
_entity.id
_entity.type
_entity.pdbx_description
1 polymer ?
#
loop_
_entity_poly.entity_id
_entity_poly.type
_entity_poly.pdbx_seq_one_letter_code
_entity_poly.pdbx_strand_id
1 'polypeptide(L)'
;MRLINTRTLELHEFSGENVPPYAILSHVWGAEEVTFQDWQDRHLAALKQGFSKINNACSQSLSQNLEWLWVDTNCIDKTSSAELTEEINSMFAYYQKSEVCFAYLADVPTSSKDRALLFSQIRASNWFTRGWTLQELIAPRHLVFYAADWSRIGKKEGSLADLIASITNIDTMYLSGKRNISSVSVSKRMSWLANRKTTKPEDIAYCMLGIFDINMTPIYGEGKRAFFRLQEEIIKTCNDHTIFCWEWTDDVPKDWASLLAPWPTVYKGSGEYEQLNSDEISVFSMTNAGLSIRLPVITAFGASHITASSWFVMLQAAPAASATLKHLEVACLSVMGRRVGDFLYVTRLSYPPQPMTISRAYAPSFKTESLIVMDRLSYPSRSMHLSRAGESLVMNRFTSGGGSRKMKGSTDVSDDNTVTFIPIFDSPRLQGRWDFHDLYGSDISPRSMLSAITLTTDADNIGVAAISITRAGRNPDPEFYILLGVEKREDSCYATAKLVEAREGDLAWDSEGLEKTMTQWRQRVTAGRSAISGAYYNKSLELTMVLGRSTDVIRTTRNYYFLCFYEGDVAYNVARMARGSL
;
A
#
# COMPACT_ATOMS: atom_id res chain seq x y z
N MET A 1 -22.56 -24.04 -17.86
CA MET A 1 -21.17 -24.22 -18.34
C MET A 1 -21.18 -24.99 -19.67
N ARG A 2 -20.45 -24.51 -20.67
CA ARG A 2 -20.33 -25.18 -21.98
C ARG A 2 -18.96 -25.85 -22.11
N LEU A 3 -18.89 -27.07 -22.63
CA LEU A 3 -17.66 -27.85 -22.80
C LEU A 3 -17.52 -28.37 -24.23
N ILE A 4 -16.28 -28.49 -24.70
CA ILE A 4 -15.94 -29.11 -25.98
C ILE A 4 -15.75 -30.61 -25.76
N ASN A 5 -16.45 -31.45 -26.51
CA ASN A 5 -16.11 -32.86 -26.61
C ASN A 5 -14.77 -33.00 -27.34
N THR A 6 -13.74 -33.53 -26.69
CA THR A 6 -12.37 -33.57 -27.20
C THR A 6 -12.18 -34.50 -28.41
N ARG A 7 -13.15 -35.37 -28.71
CA ARG A 7 -13.14 -36.28 -29.87
C ARG A 7 -13.90 -35.71 -31.06
N THR A 8 -15.14 -35.27 -30.83
CA THR A 8 -16.02 -34.75 -31.90
C THR A 8 -15.84 -33.26 -32.14
N LEU A 9 -15.27 -32.56 -31.14
CA LEU A 9 -15.09 -31.12 -31.09
C LEU A 9 -16.43 -30.34 -31.07
N GLU A 10 -17.54 -31.02 -30.75
CA GLU A 10 -18.87 -30.44 -30.56
C GLU A 10 -18.96 -29.75 -29.19
N LEU A 11 -19.77 -28.69 -29.11
CA LEU A 11 -20.03 -27.98 -27.86
C LEU A 11 -21.28 -28.56 -27.19
N HIS A 12 -21.17 -28.87 -25.91
CA HIS A 12 -22.27 -29.37 -25.08
C HIS A 12 -22.44 -28.48 -23.85
N GLU A 13 -23.69 -28.29 -23.44
CA GLU A 13 -24.04 -27.50 -22.27
C GLU A 13 -24.37 -28.40 -21.09
N PHE A 14 -23.81 -28.05 -19.93
CA PHE A 14 -23.97 -28.75 -18.68
C PHE A 14 -24.34 -27.77 -17.56
N SER A 15 -25.14 -28.25 -16.61
CA SER A 15 -25.63 -27.46 -15.49
C SER A 15 -25.50 -28.21 -14.16
N GLY A 16 -25.18 -27.48 -13.09
CA GLY A 16 -25.13 -27.98 -11.72
C GLY A 16 -24.21 -29.20 -11.55
N GLU A 17 -24.76 -30.26 -10.96
CA GLU A 17 -24.03 -31.50 -10.67
C GLU A 17 -23.79 -32.38 -11.92
N ASN A 18 -24.37 -32.03 -13.07
CA ASN A 18 -24.20 -32.79 -14.31
C ASN A 18 -22.91 -32.44 -15.07
N VAL A 19 -22.09 -31.52 -14.57
CA VAL A 19 -20.83 -31.16 -15.21
C VAL A 19 -19.85 -32.32 -15.07
N PRO A 20 -19.43 -32.97 -16.18
CA PRO A 20 -18.50 -34.11 -16.15
C PRO A 20 -17.08 -33.63 -15.81
N PRO A 21 -16.14 -34.54 -15.45
CA PRO A 21 -14.73 -34.18 -15.34
C PRO A 21 -14.19 -33.58 -16.65
N TYR A 22 -13.47 -32.46 -16.56
CA TYR A 22 -12.96 -31.73 -17.72
C TYR A 22 -11.54 -31.19 -17.50
N ALA A 23 -10.82 -31.01 -18.61
CA ALA A 23 -9.61 -30.20 -18.67
C ALA A 23 -9.99 -28.73 -18.96
N ILE A 24 -9.11 -27.79 -18.60
CA ILE A 24 -9.30 -26.37 -18.89
C ILE A 24 -8.06 -25.75 -19.53
N LEU A 25 -8.23 -24.90 -20.54
CA LEU A 25 -7.12 -24.21 -21.21
C LEU A 25 -6.97 -22.77 -20.70
N SER A 26 -5.83 -22.49 -20.09
CA SER A 26 -5.38 -21.14 -19.75
C SER A 26 -4.41 -20.63 -20.82
N HIS A 27 -4.62 -19.42 -21.34
CA HIS A 27 -3.78 -18.87 -22.39
C HIS A 27 -3.90 -17.34 -22.49
N VAL A 28 -2.93 -16.71 -23.16
CA VAL A 28 -3.03 -15.30 -23.56
C VAL A 28 -3.67 -15.23 -24.93
N TRP A 29 -4.75 -14.45 -25.08
CA TRP A 29 -5.43 -14.28 -26.36
C TRP A 29 -4.49 -13.68 -27.41
N GLY A 30 -4.41 -14.34 -28.57
CA GLY A 30 -3.71 -13.86 -29.76
C GLY A 30 -4.63 -13.05 -30.70
N ALA A 31 -4.15 -12.79 -31.92
CA ALA A 31 -4.90 -12.04 -32.93
C ALA A 31 -6.06 -12.87 -33.53
N GLU A 32 -5.84 -14.16 -33.76
CA GLU A 32 -6.76 -15.06 -34.47
C GLU A 32 -7.40 -16.08 -33.50
N GLU A 33 -8.04 -15.59 -32.44
CA GLU A 33 -8.78 -16.43 -31.50
C GLU A 33 -10.10 -16.93 -32.12
N VAL A 34 -10.52 -18.13 -31.72
CA VAL A 34 -11.78 -18.72 -32.19
C VAL A 34 -12.87 -18.40 -31.18
N THR A 35 -13.87 -17.62 -31.61
CA THR A 35 -15.03 -17.28 -30.79
C THR A 35 -16.07 -18.40 -30.78
N PHE A 36 -17.08 -18.28 -29.91
CA PHE A 36 -18.23 -19.19 -29.92
C PHE A 36 -18.93 -19.20 -31.30
N GLN A 37 -19.08 -18.03 -31.92
CA GLN A 37 -19.70 -17.87 -33.23
C GLN A 37 -18.87 -18.53 -34.33
N ASP A 38 -17.55 -18.32 -34.33
CA ASP A 38 -16.67 -18.99 -35.29
C ASP A 38 -16.75 -20.51 -35.15
N TRP A 39 -16.87 -21.02 -33.92
CA TRP A 39 -16.92 -22.46 -33.65
C TRP A 39 -18.16 -23.16 -34.25
N GLN A 40 -19.22 -22.41 -34.55
CA GLN A 40 -20.41 -22.95 -35.22
C GLN A 40 -20.12 -23.33 -36.68
N ASP A 41 -19.17 -22.65 -37.34
CA ASP A 41 -18.65 -23.02 -38.66
C ASP A 41 -17.22 -23.56 -38.54
N ARG A 42 -17.11 -24.89 -38.52
CA ARG A 42 -15.83 -25.57 -38.32
C ARG A 42 -14.83 -25.34 -39.43
N HIS A 43 -15.28 -25.02 -40.64
CA HIS A 43 -14.38 -24.70 -41.73
C HIS A 43 -13.75 -23.32 -41.53
N LEU A 44 -14.54 -22.32 -41.10
CA LEU A 44 -14.02 -20.99 -40.77
C LEU A 44 -13.13 -21.01 -39.52
N ALA A 45 -13.54 -21.73 -38.48
CA ALA A 45 -12.74 -21.90 -37.27
C ALA A 45 -11.35 -22.47 -37.59
N ALA A 46 -11.28 -23.49 -38.46
CA ALA A 46 -10.03 -24.17 -38.81
C ALA A 46 -8.98 -23.27 -39.51
N LEU A 47 -9.39 -22.13 -40.07
CA LEU A 47 -8.50 -21.16 -40.70
C LEU A 47 -7.77 -20.27 -39.68
N LYS A 48 -8.27 -20.22 -38.44
CA LYS A 48 -7.71 -19.36 -37.39
C LYS A 48 -6.63 -20.07 -36.58
N GLN A 49 -5.58 -19.35 -36.19
CA GLN A 49 -4.48 -19.91 -35.40
C GLN A 49 -4.93 -20.46 -34.04
N GLY A 50 -5.92 -19.82 -33.41
CA GLY A 50 -6.49 -20.27 -32.14
C GLY A 50 -7.09 -21.68 -32.20
N PHE A 51 -7.49 -22.16 -33.39
CA PHE A 51 -8.05 -23.50 -33.57
C PHE A 51 -7.02 -24.60 -33.32
N SER A 52 -5.80 -24.43 -33.86
CA SER A 52 -4.71 -25.38 -33.65
C SER A 52 -4.40 -25.53 -32.16
N LYS A 53 -4.39 -24.42 -31.42
CA LYS A 53 -4.21 -24.41 -29.97
C LYS A 53 -5.32 -25.20 -29.25
N ILE A 54 -6.59 -25.01 -29.62
CA ILE A 54 -7.71 -25.76 -29.01
C ILE A 54 -7.64 -27.26 -29.37
N ASN A 55 -7.29 -27.62 -30.61
CA ASN A 55 -7.13 -29.02 -31.01
C ASN A 55 -6.00 -29.73 -30.26
N ASN A 56 -4.87 -29.05 -30.07
CA ASN A 56 -3.77 -29.59 -29.28
C ASN A 56 -4.17 -29.73 -27.81
N ALA A 57 -4.92 -28.78 -27.24
CA ALA A 57 -5.50 -28.92 -25.90
C ALA A 57 -6.46 -30.12 -25.79
N CYS A 58 -7.27 -30.37 -26.81
CA CYS A 58 -8.13 -31.57 -26.88
C CYS A 58 -7.27 -32.86 -26.91
N SER A 59 -6.19 -32.86 -27.69
CA SER A 59 -5.25 -33.98 -27.75
C SER A 59 -4.58 -34.25 -26.40
N GLN A 60 -4.17 -33.19 -25.69
CA GLN A 60 -3.65 -33.31 -24.31
C GLN A 60 -4.71 -33.84 -23.33
N SER A 61 -5.96 -33.38 -23.46
CA SER A 61 -7.09 -33.86 -22.63
C SER A 61 -7.32 -35.36 -22.83
N LEU A 62 -7.35 -35.82 -24.09
CA LEU A 62 -7.51 -37.23 -24.43
C LEU A 62 -6.37 -38.09 -23.87
N SER A 63 -5.13 -37.59 -23.90
CA SER A 63 -3.98 -38.30 -23.29
C SER A 63 -4.11 -38.50 -21.78
N GLN A 64 -4.97 -37.72 -21.13
CA GLN A 64 -5.29 -37.83 -19.70
C GLN A 64 -6.67 -38.47 -19.45
N ASN A 65 -7.27 -39.08 -20.47
CA ASN A 65 -8.60 -39.68 -20.43
C ASN A 65 -9.73 -38.70 -20.07
N LEU A 66 -9.56 -37.42 -20.40
CA LEU A 66 -10.58 -36.39 -20.22
C LEU A 66 -11.30 -36.17 -21.55
N GLU A 67 -12.60 -36.50 -21.56
CA GLU A 67 -13.44 -36.34 -22.75
C GLU A 67 -13.83 -34.88 -22.99
N TRP A 68 -13.78 -34.03 -21.96
CA TRP A 68 -14.29 -32.66 -22.01
C TRP A 68 -13.18 -31.63 -21.79
N LEU A 69 -13.25 -30.53 -22.55
CA LEU A 69 -12.35 -29.39 -22.44
C LEU A 69 -13.14 -28.08 -22.35
N TRP A 70 -12.76 -27.19 -21.44
CA TRP A 70 -13.24 -25.82 -21.41
C TRP A 70 -12.18 -24.84 -21.92
N VAL A 71 -12.61 -23.87 -22.75
CA VAL A 71 -11.78 -22.76 -23.23
C VAL A 71 -12.64 -21.49 -23.27
N ASP A 72 -12.20 -20.43 -22.61
CA ASP A 72 -12.94 -19.18 -22.45
C ASP A 72 -13.32 -18.51 -23.78
N THR A 73 -12.51 -18.66 -24.83
CA THR A 73 -12.72 -18.00 -26.12
C THR A 73 -13.95 -18.52 -26.88
N ASN A 74 -14.19 -19.83 -26.89
CA ASN A 74 -15.27 -20.46 -27.64
C ASN A 74 -16.34 -21.16 -26.78
N CYS A 75 -16.11 -21.38 -25.48
CA CYS A 75 -17.14 -21.93 -24.58
C CYS A 75 -18.09 -20.85 -24.06
N ILE A 76 -17.68 -19.57 -24.08
CA ILE A 76 -18.50 -18.44 -23.63
C ILE A 76 -19.03 -17.67 -24.84
N ASP A 77 -20.35 -17.54 -24.94
CA ASP A 77 -20.99 -16.59 -25.85
C ASP A 77 -20.89 -15.16 -25.29
N LYS A 78 -19.89 -14.43 -25.78
CA LYS A 78 -19.62 -13.05 -25.37
C LYS A 78 -20.63 -12.05 -25.93
N THR A 79 -21.55 -12.47 -26.81
CA THR A 79 -22.64 -11.62 -27.32
C THR A 79 -23.83 -11.58 -26.37
N SER A 80 -23.96 -12.58 -25.50
CA SER A 80 -24.94 -12.61 -24.42
C SER A 80 -24.36 -11.96 -23.16
N SER A 81 -24.87 -10.77 -22.81
CA SER A 81 -24.43 -10.07 -21.59
C SER A 81 -24.77 -10.82 -20.30
N ALA A 82 -25.87 -11.58 -20.30
CA ALA A 82 -26.28 -12.43 -19.19
C ALA A 82 -25.28 -13.59 -19.01
N GLU A 83 -24.97 -14.32 -20.08
CA GLU A 83 -24.00 -15.42 -20.04
C GLU A 83 -22.61 -14.90 -19.66
N LEU A 84 -22.15 -13.80 -20.26
CA LEU A 84 -20.85 -13.21 -19.94
C LEU A 84 -20.75 -12.81 -18.46
N THR A 85 -21.83 -12.29 -17.88
CA THR A 85 -21.87 -11.94 -16.45
C THR A 85 -21.78 -13.17 -15.57
N GLU A 86 -22.52 -14.23 -15.90
CA GLU A 86 -22.51 -15.50 -15.18
C GLU A 86 -21.12 -16.16 -15.25
N GLU A 87 -20.52 -16.19 -16.43
CA GLU A 87 -19.22 -16.81 -16.68
C GLU A 87 -18.08 -16.05 -15.97
N ILE A 88 -18.08 -14.71 -16.00
CA ILE A 88 -17.10 -13.89 -15.25
C ILE A 88 -17.16 -14.18 -13.74
N ASN A 89 -18.36 -14.31 -13.18
CA ASN A 89 -18.55 -14.61 -11.76
C ASN A 89 -18.23 -16.08 -11.42
N SER A 90 -18.24 -16.98 -12.39
CA SER A 90 -18.02 -18.42 -12.20
C SER A 90 -16.62 -18.90 -12.58
N MET A 91 -15.82 -18.08 -13.27
CA MET A 91 -14.59 -18.53 -13.92
C MET A 91 -13.58 -19.13 -12.95
N PHE A 92 -13.41 -18.54 -11.76
CA PHE A 92 -12.52 -19.09 -10.73
C PHE A 92 -12.94 -20.51 -10.33
N ALA A 93 -14.24 -20.74 -10.15
CA ALA A 93 -14.77 -22.06 -9.82
C ALA A 93 -14.56 -23.06 -10.97
N TYR A 94 -14.65 -22.62 -12.23
CA TYR A 94 -14.34 -23.48 -13.38
C TYR A 94 -12.87 -23.92 -13.39
N TYR A 95 -11.94 -23.01 -13.10
CA TYR A 95 -10.54 -23.36 -12.97
C TYR A 95 -10.28 -24.26 -11.75
N GLN A 96 -10.92 -23.98 -10.61
CA GLN A 96 -10.78 -24.75 -9.39
C GLN A 96 -11.30 -26.19 -9.51
N LYS A 97 -12.42 -26.40 -10.20
CA LYS A 97 -13.07 -27.70 -10.40
C LYS A 97 -12.51 -28.51 -11.58
N SER A 98 -11.65 -27.93 -12.40
CA SER A 98 -10.99 -28.66 -13.49
C SER A 98 -10.07 -29.77 -12.96
N GLU A 99 -10.03 -30.90 -13.67
CA GLU A 99 -9.11 -32.00 -13.34
C GLU A 99 -7.66 -31.60 -13.65
N VAL A 100 -7.46 -30.84 -14.72
CA VAL A 100 -6.17 -30.30 -15.11
C VAL A 100 -6.34 -28.99 -15.87
N CYS A 101 -5.50 -28.01 -15.54
CA CYS A 101 -5.33 -26.78 -16.30
C CYS A 101 -4.06 -26.87 -17.17
N PHE A 102 -4.24 -26.64 -18.47
CA PHE A 102 -3.16 -26.47 -19.43
C PHE A 102 -2.85 -24.98 -19.56
N ALA A 103 -1.73 -24.54 -19.00
CA ALA A 103 -1.23 -23.18 -19.18
C ALA A 103 -0.34 -23.12 -20.42
N TYR A 104 -0.87 -22.60 -21.51
CA TYR A 104 -0.19 -22.51 -22.80
C TYR A 104 0.59 -21.19 -22.93
N LEU A 105 1.91 -21.29 -23.00
CA LEU A 105 2.84 -20.16 -23.13
C LEU A 105 3.25 -19.99 -24.60
N ALA A 106 2.45 -19.26 -25.36
CA ALA A 106 2.64 -19.06 -26.81
C ALA A 106 3.97 -18.38 -27.19
N ASP A 107 4.59 -17.67 -26.25
CA ASP A 107 5.84 -16.93 -26.40
C ASP A 107 7.07 -17.66 -25.83
N VAL A 108 6.89 -18.88 -25.33
CA VAL A 108 7.98 -19.79 -24.99
C VAL A 108 8.09 -20.82 -26.12
N PRO A 109 9.13 -20.79 -26.98
CA PRO A 109 9.15 -21.61 -28.19
C PRO A 109 9.09 -23.12 -27.95
N THR A 110 9.84 -23.61 -26.97
CA THR A 110 9.94 -25.05 -26.65
C THR A 110 10.44 -25.24 -25.22
N SER A 111 10.19 -26.41 -24.63
CA SER A 111 10.72 -26.83 -23.34
C SER A 111 12.21 -27.22 -23.46
N SER A 112 13.07 -26.21 -23.58
CA SER A 112 14.52 -26.38 -23.74
C SER A 112 15.15 -27.23 -22.63
N LYS A 113 16.12 -28.08 -22.99
CA LYS A 113 16.96 -28.81 -22.02
C LYS A 113 17.91 -27.87 -21.26
N ASP A 114 18.23 -26.71 -21.84
CA ASP A 114 18.92 -25.64 -21.15
C ASP A 114 17.95 -24.93 -20.20
N ARG A 115 18.10 -25.21 -18.91
CA ARG A 115 17.24 -24.66 -17.85
C ARG A 115 17.39 -23.15 -17.69
N ALA A 116 18.58 -22.58 -17.91
CA ALA A 116 18.79 -21.15 -17.76
C ALA A 116 18.03 -20.38 -18.84
N LEU A 117 18.14 -20.86 -20.09
CA LEU A 117 17.38 -20.31 -21.22
C LEU A 117 15.86 -20.45 -20.99
N LEU A 118 15.38 -21.64 -20.64
CA LEU A 118 13.96 -21.89 -20.41
C LEU A 118 13.42 -20.98 -19.30
N PHE A 119 14.14 -20.84 -18.19
CA PHE A 119 13.71 -20.00 -17.07
C PHE A 119 13.69 -18.51 -17.45
N SER A 120 14.63 -18.06 -18.28
CA SER A 120 14.61 -16.70 -18.82
C SER A 120 13.38 -16.46 -19.70
N GLN A 121 13.02 -17.41 -20.56
CA GLN A 121 11.84 -17.33 -21.43
C GLN A 121 10.53 -17.32 -20.63
N ILE A 122 10.42 -18.18 -19.61
CA ILE A 122 9.26 -18.22 -18.70
C ILE A 122 9.09 -16.87 -17.98
N ARG A 123 10.18 -16.28 -17.46
CA ARG A 123 10.13 -14.95 -16.81
C ARG A 123 9.65 -13.85 -17.75
N ALA A 124 10.00 -13.94 -19.03
CA ALA A 124 9.61 -12.97 -20.04
C ALA A 124 8.21 -13.21 -20.62
N SER A 125 7.58 -14.35 -20.31
CA SER A 125 6.29 -14.72 -20.89
C SER A 125 5.18 -13.75 -20.46
N ASN A 126 4.42 -13.29 -21.45
CA ASN A 126 3.27 -12.42 -21.27
C ASN A 126 2.21 -13.07 -20.39
N TRP A 127 2.14 -14.41 -20.31
CA TRP A 127 1.19 -15.12 -19.48
C TRP A 127 1.26 -14.68 -18.02
N PHE A 128 2.45 -14.45 -17.46
CA PHE A 128 2.60 -13.98 -16.07
C PHE A 128 2.23 -12.51 -15.87
N THR A 129 2.01 -11.75 -16.94
CA THR A 129 1.68 -10.33 -16.90
C THR A 129 0.20 -10.05 -17.11
N ARG A 130 -0.62 -11.02 -17.51
CA ARG A 130 -2.05 -10.81 -17.77
C ARG A 130 -2.88 -10.85 -16.49
N GLY A 131 -3.93 -10.03 -16.38
CA GLY A 131 -4.82 -10.04 -15.21
C GLY A 131 -5.51 -11.38 -14.99
N TRP A 132 -6.23 -11.86 -16.00
CA TRP A 132 -7.01 -13.11 -15.94
C TRP A 132 -6.19 -14.34 -15.56
N THR A 133 -4.96 -14.47 -16.08
CA THR A 133 -4.09 -15.63 -15.77
C THR A 133 -3.69 -15.73 -14.29
N LEU A 134 -3.97 -14.70 -13.46
CA LEU A 134 -3.75 -14.77 -12.02
C LEU A 134 -4.66 -15.82 -11.35
N GLN A 135 -5.97 -15.75 -11.62
CA GLN A 135 -6.89 -16.77 -11.10
C GLN A 135 -6.65 -18.12 -11.76
N GLU A 136 -6.25 -18.14 -13.04
CA GLU A 136 -5.93 -19.36 -13.77
C GLU A 136 -4.67 -20.06 -13.20
N LEU A 137 -3.75 -19.30 -12.59
CA LEU A 137 -2.60 -19.84 -11.86
C LEU A 137 -3.00 -20.42 -10.49
N ILE A 138 -3.82 -19.66 -9.75
CA ILE A 138 -4.10 -19.92 -8.34
C ILE A 138 -5.17 -21.01 -8.18
N ALA A 139 -6.29 -20.89 -8.91
CA ALA A 139 -7.48 -21.68 -8.69
C ALA A 139 -7.32 -23.19 -8.96
N PRO A 140 -6.69 -23.64 -10.08
CA PRO A 140 -6.60 -25.07 -10.37
C PRO A 140 -5.73 -25.82 -9.37
N ARG A 141 -6.16 -27.01 -8.96
CA ARG A 141 -5.32 -27.90 -8.14
C ARG A 141 -4.14 -28.45 -8.95
N HIS A 142 -4.36 -28.78 -10.22
CA HIS A 142 -3.35 -29.33 -11.10
C HIS A 142 -3.17 -28.42 -12.31
N LEU A 143 -2.01 -27.77 -12.41
CA LEU A 143 -1.66 -26.92 -13.54
C LEU A 143 -0.34 -27.39 -14.17
N VAL A 144 -0.37 -27.56 -15.49
CA VAL A 144 0.78 -27.96 -16.31
C VAL A 144 1.05 -26.89 -17.36
N PHE A 145 2.29 -26.39 -17.39
CA PHE A 145 2.76 -25.44 -18.40
C PHE A 145 3.21 -26.16 -19.67
N TYR A 146 2.82 -25.62 -20.80
CA TYR A 146 3.18 -26.07 -22.14
C TYR A 146 3.78 -24.90 -22.94
N ALA A 147 4.83 -25.19 -23.72
CA ALA A 147 5.42 -24.25 -24.65
C ALA A 147 4.58 -24.15 -25.95
N ALA A 148 4.97 -23.24 -26.85
CA ALA A 148 4.29 -22.99 -28.12
C ALA A 148 4.21 -24.23 -29.02
N ASP A 149 5.22 -25.11 -28.98
CA ASP A 149 5.25 -26.39 -29.68
C ASP A 149 4.52 -27.53 -28.94
N TRP A 150 3.78 -27.22 -27.87
CA TRP A 150 3.13 -28.17 -26.97
C TRP A 150 4.07 -29.15 -26.27
N SER A 151 5.37 -28.87 -26.21
CA SER A 151 6.27 -29.57 -25.31
C SER A 151 5.98 -29.20 -23.85
N ARG A 152 5.97 -30.21 -22.98
CA ARG A 152 5.63 -30.06 -21.57
C ARG A 152 6.78 -29.42 -20.80
N ILE A 153 6.55 -28.24 -20.23
CA ILE A 153 7.52 -27.50 -19.42
C ILE A 153 7.58 -28.05 -17.99
N GLY A 154 6.42 -28.20 -17.34
CA GLY A 154 6.36 -28.67 -15.95
C GLY A 154 5.07 -28.31 -15.24
N LYS A 155 4.95 -28.69 -13.96
CA LYS A 155 3.79 -28.34 -13.11
C LYS A 155 4.07 -27.04 -12.36
N LYS A 156 3.03 -26.34 -11.89
CA LYS A 156 3.23 -25.19 -10.98
C LYS A 156 3.90 -25.54 -9.65
N GLU A 157 3.84 -26.81 -9.27
CA GLU A 157 4.49 -27.38 -8.09
C GLU A 157 5.87 -27.97 -8.41
N GLY A 158 6.69 -28.18 -7.38
CA GLY A 158 8.00 -28.82 -7.52
C GLY A 158 9.01 -27.90 -8.20
N SER A 159 9.61 -28.35 -9.31
CA SER A 159 10.80 -27.71 -9.90
C SER A 159 10.60 -26.31 -10.49
N LEU A 160 9.34 -25.87 -10.67
CA LEU A 160 9.01 -24.51 -11.13
C LEU A 160 8.48 -23.61 -10.01
N ALA A 161 8.23 -24.14 -8.81
CA ALA A 161 7.53 -23.42 -7.75
C ALA A 161 8.27 -22.13 -7.36
N ASP A 162 9.59 -22.20 -7.12
CA ASP A 162 10.40 -21.04 -6.74
C ASP A 162 10.50 -20.01 -7.87
N LEU A 163 10.57 -20.47 -9.12
CA LEU A 163 10.56 -19.59 -10.29
C LEU A 163 9.24 -18.82 -10.37
N ILE A 164 8.11 -19.52 -10.27
CA ILE A 164 6.78 -18.92 -10.34
C ILE A 164 6.56 -17.97 -9.15
N ALA A 165 6.97 -18.36 -7.94
CA ALA A 165 6.91 -17.51 -6.77
C ALA A 165 7.71 -16.21 -6.97
N SER A 166 8.93 -16.30 -7.53
CA SER A 166 9.76 -15.12 -7.82
C SER A 166 9.17 -14.19 -8.89
N ILE A 167 8.41 -14.73 -9.85
CA ILE A 167 7.77 -13.93 -10.91
C ILE A 167 6.50 -13.24 -10.38
N THR A 168 5.74 -13.95 -9.55
CA THR A 168 4.38 -13.55 -9.17
C THR A 168 4.27 -12.93 -7.77
N ASN A 169 5.30 -13.06 -6.94
CA ASN A 169 5.29 -12.75 -5.52
C ASN A 169 4.20 -13.51 -4.73
N ILE A 170 3.85 -14.71 -5.20
CA ILE A 170 2.91 -15.62 -4.52
C ILE A 170 3.72 -16.72 -3.85
N ASP A 171 3.62 -16.84 -2.53
CA ASP A 171 4.31 -17.90 -1.79
C ASP A 171 3.94 -19.29 -2.31
N THR A 172 4.93 -20.18 -2.35
CA THR A 172 4.77 -21.56 -2.85
C THR A 172 3.70 -22.35 -2.09
N MET A 173 3.43 -22.00 -0.83
CA MET A 173 2.36 -22.61 -0.03
C MET A 173 0.94 -22.29 -0.53
N TYR A 174 0.74 -21.13 -1.17
CA TYR A 174 -0.54 -20.79 -1.81
C TYR A 174 -0.62 -21.39 -3.22
N LEU A 175 0.48 -21.38 -3.98
CA LEU A 175 0.54 -21.99 -5.31
C LEU A 175 0.23 -23.50 -5.28
N SER A 176 0.72 -24.20 -4.25
CA SER A 176 0.48 -25.64 -4.03
C SER A 176 -0.84 -25.97 -3.34
N GLY A 177 -1.64 -24.97 -2.96
CA GLY A 177 -2.89 -25.18 -2.21
C GLY A 177 -2.71 -25.71 -0.78
N LYS A 178 -1.48 -25.75 -0.25
CA LYS A 178 -1.21 -26.13 1.15
C LYS A 178 -1.83 -25.17 2.15
N ARG A 179 -1.99 -23.89 1.77
CA ARG A 179 -2.78 -22.90 2.50
C ARG A 179 -3.85 -22.32 1.57
N ASN A 180 -5.03 -22.09 2.13
CA ASN A 180 -6.12 -21.44 1.41
C ASN A 180 -5.79 -19.94 1.23
N ILE A 181 -6.08 -19.39 0.05
CA ILE A 181 -5.90 -17.97 -0.24
C ILE A 181 -6.85 -17.06 0.57
N SER A 182 -7.95 -17.60 1.11
CA SER A 182 -8.88 -16.84 1.96
C SER A 182 -8.27 -16.43 3.29
N SER A 183 -7.23 -17.13 3.77
CA SER A 183 -6.49 -16.74 4.97
C SER A 183 -5.46 -15.64 4.71
N VAL A 184 -5.35 -15.16 3.47
CA VAL A 184 -4.39 -14.15 3.06
C VAL A 184 -5.02 -12.77 3.18
N SER A 185 -4.28 -11.85 3.79
CA SER A 185 -4.67 -10.45 3.90
C SER A 185 -5.06 -9.85 2.55
N VAL A 186 -6.01 -8.93 2.56
CA VAL A 186 -6.49 -8.23 1.35
C VAL A 186 -5.35 -7.54 0.61
N SER A 187 -4.45 -6.83 1.30
CA SER A 187 -3.32 -6.16 0.65
C SER A 187 -2.41 -7.12 -0.11
N LYS A 188 -2.12 -8.30 0.46
CA LYS A 188 -1.27 -9.31 -0.15
C LYS A 188 -1.92 -9.93 -1.38
N ARG A 189 -3.24 -10.22 -1.33
CA ARG A 189 -3.99 -10.62 -2.54
C ARG A 189 -3.98 -9.53 -3.61
N MET A 190 -4.17 -8.26 -3.24
CA MET A 190 -4.06 -7.12 -4.18
C MET A 190 -2.65 -6.99 -4.77
N SER A 191 -1.60 -7.28 -4.00
CA SER A 191 -0.21 -7.19 -4.47
C SER A 191 0.10 -8.16 -5.61
N TRP A 192 -0.59 -9.31 -5.68
CA TRP A 192 -0.45 -10.30 -6.77
C TRP A 192 -0.93 -9.77 -8.13
N LEU A 193 -1.77 -8.74 -8.11
CA LEU A 193 -2.32 -8.06 -9.28
C LEU A 193 -1.49 -6.83 -9.70
N ALA A 194 -0.66 -6.28 -8.81
CA ALA A 194 -0.03 -4.97 -8.97
C ALA A 194 0.83 -4.82 -10.24
N ASN A 195 1.45 -5.91 -10.71
CA ASN A 195 2.28 -5.91 -11.93
C ASN A 195 1.55 -6.46 -13.17
N ARG A 196 0.24 -6.72 -13.07
CA ARG A 196 -0.55 -7.32 -14.15
C ARG A 196 -1.27 -6.28 -14.98
N LYS A 197 -1.59 -6.64 -16.22
CA LYS A 197 -2.19 -5.79 -17.25
C LYS A 197 -3.42 -6.48 -17.84
N THR A 198 -4.40 -5.68 -18.19
CA THR A 198 -5.61 -6.11 -18.89
C THR A 198 -5.82 -5.28 -20.16
N THR A 199 -6.55 -5.84 -21.12
CA THR A 199 -6.87 -5.13 -22.37
C THR A 199 -8.01 -4.14 -22.12
N LYS A 200 -9.09 -4.61 -21.47
CA LYS A 200 -10.13 -3.74 -20.94
C LYS A 200 -9.72 -3.30 -19.53
N PRO A 201 -9.82 -2.01 -19.20
CA PRO A 201 -9.43 -1.53 -17.87
C PRO A 201 -10.26 -2.20 -16.75
N GLU A 202 -11.54 -2.47 -16.98
CA GLU A 202 -12.43 -3.05 -15.97
C GLU A 202 -12.06 -4.48 -15.58
N ASP A 203 -11.45 -5.23 -16.50
CA ASP A 203 -11.02 -6.61 -16.25
C ASP A 203 -9.98 -6.70 -15.14
N ILE A 204 -9.28 -5.61 -14.79
CA ILE A 204 -8.37 -5.63 -13.64
C ILE A 204 -9.15 -5.97 -12.36
N ALA A 205 -10.41 -5.52 -12.26
CA ALA A 205 -11.27 -5.81 -11.13
C ALA A 205 -11.88 -7.20 -11.27
N TYR A 206 -12.42 -7.51 -12.46
CA TYR A 206 -13.16 -8.75 -12.68
C TYR A 206 -12.28 -10.00 -12.60
N CYS A 207 -10.98 -9.89 -12.91
CA CYS A 207 -10.07 -11.02 -12.74
C CYS A 207 -9.77 -11.39 -11.27
N MET A 208 -10.22 -10.58 -10.31
CA MET A 208 -10.03 -10.80 -8.87
C MET A 208 -11.26 -11.36 -8.15
N LEU A 209 -12.43 -11.45 -8.80
CA LEU A 209 -13.68 -11.79 -8.12
C LEU A 209 -13.59 -13.10 -7.33
N GLY A 210 -13.10 -14.17 -7.95
CA GLY A 210 -12.94 -15.45 -7.26
C GLY A 210 -11.75 -15.52 -6.30
N ILE A 211 -10.76 -14.64 -6.43
CA ILE A 211 -9.66 -14.53 -5.45
C ILE A 211 -10.16 -13.91 -4.13
N PHE A 212 -11.15 -13.01 -4.24
CA PHE A 212 -11.81 -12.40 -3.10
C PHE A 212 -13.11 -13.08 -2.67
N ASP A 213 -13.57 -14.09 -3.42
CA ASP A 213 -14.85 -14.77 -3.21
C ASP A 213 -16.02 -13.77 -3.16
N ILE A 214 -16.11 -12.92 -4.19
CA ILE A 214 -17.17 -11.92 -4.32
C ILE A 214 -17.89 -12.05 -5.67
N ASN A 215 -19.11 -11.54 -5.72
CA ASN A 215 -19.87 -11.40 -6.95
C ASN A 215 -20.21 -9.94 -7.22
N MET A 216 -20.08 -9.53 -8.48
CA MET A 216 -20.53 -8.21 -8.93
C MET A 216 -20.90 -8.24 -10.40
N THR A 217 -21.85 -7.41 -10.81
CA THR A 217 -22.22 -7.24 -12.22
C THR A 217 -21.10 -6.52 -12.97
N PRO A 218 -20.52 -7.13 -14.02
CA PRO A 218 -19.56 -6.46 -14.89
C PRO A 218 -20.23 -5.34 -15.69
N ILE A 219 -19.68 -4.14 -15.64
CA ILE A 219 -20.11 -2.98 -16.42
C ILE A 219 -18.93 -2.53 -17.28
N TYR A 220 -18.89 -2.97 -18.54
CA TYR A 220 -17.86 -2.51 -19.48
C TYR A 220 -18.14 -1.07 -19.92
N GLY A 221 -17.12 -0.21 -19.86
CA GLY A 221 -17.22 1.22 -20.12
C GLY A 221 -17.10 2.09 -18.85
N GLU A 222 -17.10 1.50 -17.65
CA GLU A 222 -16.92 2.26 -16.40
C GLU A 222 -15.44 2.56 -16.07
N GLY A 223 -14.51 1.97 -16.81
CA GLY A 223 -13.07 2.22 -16.66
C GLY A 223 -12.54 1.85 -15.28
N LYS A 224 -11.75 2.75 -14.68
CA LYS A 224 -11.11 2.50 -13.37
C LYS A 224 -12.11 2.36 -12.21
N ARG A 225 -13.37 2.79 -12.40
CA ARG A 225 -14.43 2.66 -11.39
C ARG A 225 -14.69 1.19 -11.00
N ALA A 226 -14.47 0.25 -11.92
CA ALA A 226 -14.61 -1.18 -11.64
C ALA A 226 -13.71 -1.62 -10.47
N PHE A 227 -12.48 -1.12 -10.39
CA PHE A 227 -11.55 -1.43 -9.29
C PHE A 227 -11.97 -0.81 -7.96
N PHE A 228 -12.61 0.36 -8.00
CA PHE A 228 -13.20 0.97 -6.82
C PHE A 228 -14.38 0.12 -6.31
N ARG A 229 -15.28 -0.31 -7.21
CA ARG A 229 -16.40 -1.21 -6.88
C ARG A 229 -15.92 -2.55 -6.31
N LEU A 230 -14.85 -3.12 -6.82
CA LEU A 230 -14.22 -4.32 -6.24
C LEU A 230 -13.91 -4.11 -4.76
N GLN A 231 -13.30 -2.98 -4.40
CA GLN A 231 -13.02 -2.66 -3.00
C GLN A 231 -14.31 -2.46 -2.19
N GLU A 232 -15.32 -1.80 -2.75
CA GLU A 232 -16.63 -1.66 -2.10
C GLU A 232 -17.29 -3.03 -1.80
N GLU A 233 -17.19 -3.99 -2.71
CA GLU A 233 -17.71 -5.35 -2.49
C GLU A 233 -16.88 -6.13 -1.47
N ILE A 234 -15.55 -5.99 -1.46
CA ILE A 234 -14.67 -6.60 -0.43
C ILE A 234 -15.05 -6.10 0.96
N ILE A 235 -15.33 -4.79 1.11
CA ILE A 235 -15.70 -4.18 2.39
C ILE A 235 -17.01 -4.76 2.94
N LYS A 236 -17.94 -5.17 2.07
CA LYS A 236 -19.21 -5.77 2.52
C LYS A 236 -19.02 -7.14 3.18
N THR A 237 -17.93 -7.84 2.87
CA THR A 237 -17.72 -9.23 3.31
C THR A 237 -16.52 -9.40 4.24
N CYS A 238 -15.68 -8.38 4.41
CA CYS A 238 -14.41 -8.49 5.13
C CYS A 238 -14.06 -7.22 5.95
N ASN A 239 -13.61 -7.42 7.20
CA ASN A 239 -13.11 -6.35 8.09
C ASN A 239 -11.56 -6.25 8.10
N ASP A 240 -10.91 -6.61 6.99
CA ASP A 240 -9.45 -6.59 6.90
C ASP A 240 -8.93 -5.19 6.55
N HIS A 241 -8.34 -4.50 7.53
CA HIS A 241 -7.82 -3.14 7.36
C HIS A 241 -6.61 -3.07 6.42
N THR A 242 -6.01 -4.20 6.03
CA THR A 242 -4.92 -4.20 5.05
C THR A 242 -5.37 -3.66 3.69
N ILE A 243 -6.67 -3.62 3.40
CA ILE A 243 -7.22 -2.92 2.22
C ILE A 243 -6.80 -1.43 2.17
N PHE A 244 -6.46 -0.80 3.29
CA PHE A 244 -5.99 0.59 3.32
C PHE A 244 -4.45 0.71 3.23
N CYS A 245 -3.74 -0.43 3.26
CA CYS A 245 -2.28 -0.49 3.33
C CYS A 245 -1.58 -0.44 1.95
N TRP A 246 -1.94 0.53 1.11
CA TRP A 246 -1.31 0.80 -0.19
C TRP A 246 -0.43 2.06 -0.16
N GLU A 247 0.41 2.26 -1.17
CA GLU A 247 1.39 3.37 -1.26
C GLU A 247 0.95 4.51 -2.19
N TRP A 248 1.19 5.75 -1.80
CA TRP A 248 1.02 6.90 -2.68
C TRP A 248 2.15 6.97 -3.72
N THR A 249 1.85 6.56 -4.95
CA THR A 249 2.78 6.61 -6.09
C THR A 249 2.34 7.67 -7.10
N ASP A 250 3.14 7.86 -8.15
CA ASP A 250 2.81 8.75 -9.28
C ASP A 250 1.52 8.33 -10.03
N ASP A 251 1.05 7.10 -9.85
CA ASP A 251 -0.20 6.61 -10.44
C ASP A 251 -1.46 7.14 -9.71
N VAL A 252 -1.31 7.73 -8.53
CA VAL A 252 -2.43 8.25 -7.72
C VAL A 252 -2.84 9.64 -8.25
N PRO A 253 -4.13 9.88 -8.53
CA PRO A 253 -4.61 11.21 -8.90
C PRO A 253 -4.26 12.27 -7.84
N LYS A 254 -3.89 13.47 -8.26
CA LYS A 254 -3.45 14.55 -7.34
C LYS A 254 -4.53 14.97 -6.34
N ASP A 255 -5.79 14.83 -6.72
CA ASP A 255 -6.99 15.15 -5.96
C ASP A 255 -7.61 13.92 -5.28
N TRP A 256 -6.88 12.80 -5.24
CA TRP A 256 -7.37 11.60 -4.56
C TRP A 256 -7.53 11.89 -3.06
N ALA A 257 -8.71 11.56 -2.51
CA ALA A 257 -9.05 11.86 -1.12
C ALA A 257 -9.43 10.60 -0.33
N SER A 258 -9.68 9.50 -1.03
CA SER A 258 -10.16 8.24 -0.46
C SER A 258 -9.06 7.49 0.30
N LEU A 259 -9.47 6.72 1.31
CA LEU A 259 -8.62 5.68 1.90
C LEU A 259 -8.49 4.45 0.98
N LEU A 260 -9.42 4.25 0.04
CA LEU A 260 -9.36 3.18 -0.95
C LEU A 260 -8.38 3.50 -2.06
N ALA A 261 -7.77 2.47 -2.62
CA ALA A 261 -6.77 2.62 -3.65
C ALA A 261 -7.40 3.01 -4.99
N PRO A 262 -6.76 3.88 -5.79
CA PRO A 262 -7.25 4.21 -7.13
C PRO A 262 -7.03 3.08 -8.14
N TRP A 263 -6.01 2.24 -7.93
CA TRP A 263 -5.57 1.20 -8.87
C TRP A 263 -4.71 0.13 -8.16
N PRO A 264 -4.55 -1.11 -8.66
CA PRO A 264 -3.76 -2.12 -7.96
C PRO A 264 -2.25 -1.88 -7.97
N THR A 265 -1.70 -1.03 -8.85
CA THR A 265 -0.25 -0.76 -8.91
C THR A 265 0.30 -0.23 -7.59
N VAL A 266 -0.51 0.51 -6.83
CA VAL A 266 -0.15 1.03 -5.50
C VAL A 266 -0.01 -0.04 -4.41
N TYR A 267 -0.39 -1.29 -4.69
CA TYR A 267 -0.21 -2.42 -3.77
C TYR A 267 1.09 -3.20 -4.01
N LYS A 268 1.96 -2.78 -4.93
CA LYS A 268 3.19 -3.52 -5.28
C LYS A 268 4.06 -3.85 -4.06
N GLY A 269 4.18 -2.93 -3.11
CA GLY A 269 4.90 -3.13 -1.85
C GLY A 269 4.07 -3.77 -0.74
N SER A 270 2.74 -3.85 -0.88
CA SER A 270 1.81 -4.12 0.22
C SER A 270 1.62 -5.60 0.58
N GLY A 271 2.37 -6.50 -0.05
CA GLY A 271 2.36 -7.94 0.22
C GLY A 271 2.82 -8.33 1.62
N GLU A 272 3.51 -7.41 2.31
CA GLU A 272 4.07 -7.62 3.64
C GLU A 272 3.21 -6.96 4.73
N TYR A 273 1.88 -6.93 4.59
CA TYR A 273 0.99 -6.56 5.69
C TYR A 273 0.13 -7.75 6.09
N GLU A 274 -0.07 -7.91 7.39
CA GLU A 274 -0.94 -8.93 7.97
C GLU A 274 -2.00 -8.26 8.84
N GLN A 275 -3.13 -8.93 8.99
CA GLN A 275 -4.18 -8.52 9.91
C GLN A 275 -3.67 -8.67 11.35
N LEU A 276 -3.90 -7.65 12.18
CA LEU A 276 -3.66 -7.78 13.62
C LEU A 276 -4.87 -8.43 14.27
N ASN A 277 -4.64 -9.58 14.91
CA ASN A 277 -5.66 -10.21 15.75
C ASN A 277 -5.90 -9.33 17.00
N SER A 278 -7.14 -8.91 17.16
CA SER A 278 -7.64 -8.10 18.28
C SER A 278 -8.96 -8.69 18.75
N ASP A 279 -9.21 -8.68 20.05
CA ASP A 279 -10.50 -9.10 20.62
C ASP A 279 -11.65 -8.18 20.19
N GLU A 280 -11.32 -6.92 19.85
CA GLU A 280 -12.26 -5.96 19.28
C GLU A 280 -12.19 -5.99 17.74
N ILE A 281 -13.31 -6.30 17.10
CA ILE A 281 -13.47 -6.23 15.64
C ILE A 281 -13.85 -4.80 15.25
N SER A 282 -13.00 -4.14 14.46
CA SER A 282 -13.34 -2.85 13.86
C SER A 282 -14.16 -3.07 12.59
N VAL A 283 -15.47 -2.85 12.68
CA VAL A 283 -16.39 -2.93 11.53
C VAL A 283 -16.39 -1.60 10.77
N PHE A 284 -16.41 -1.69 9.43
CA PHE A 284 -16.51 -0.53 8.55
C PHE A 284 -17.42 -0.81 7.35
N SER A 285 -17.98 0.26 6.78
CA SER A 285 -18.95 0.14 5.68
C SER A 285 -18.97 1.38 4.79
N MET A 286 -19.43 1.20 3.56
CA MET A 286 -19.69 2.30 2.63
C MET A 286 -21.05 2.93 2.91
N THR A 287 -21.08 4.26 3.08
CA THR A 287 -22.30 5.06 3.26
C THR A 287 -22.49 6.04 2.11
N ASN A 288 -23.62 6.75 2.07
CA ASN A 288 -23.82 7.84 1.12
C ASN A 288 -22.85 9.03 1.32
N ALA A 289 -22.25 9.14 2.52
CA ALA A 289 -21.22 10.13 2.85
C ALA A 289 -19.79 9.64 2.56
N GLY A 290 -19.62 8.36 2.20
CA GLY A 290 -18.34 7.67 2.01
C GLY A 290 -18.09 6.58 3.05
N LEU A 291 -16.86 6.09 3.15
CA LEU A 291 -16.46 5.04 4.10
C LEU A 291 -16.63 5.53 5.55
N SER A 292 -17.43 4.79 6.33
CA SER A 292 -17.57 4.97 7.77
C SER A 292 -16.79 3.90 8.52
N ILE A 293 -15.90 4.34 9.41
CA ILE A 293 -15.02 3.46 10.20
C ILE A 293 -14.72 4.09 11.56
N ARG A 294 -14.51 3.28 12.61
CA ARG A 294 -14.06 3.78 13.92
C ARG A 294 -12.63 3.35 14.17
N LEU A 295 -11.73 4.31 14.33
CA LEU A 295 -10.29 4.05 14.50
C LEU A 295 -9.75 4.85 15.68
N PRO A 296 -8.72 4.34 16.39
CA PRO A 296 -7.88 5.16 17.24
C PRO A 296 -7.24 6.29 16.41
N VAL A 297 -7.36 7.51 16.92
CA VAL A 297 -6.84 8.71 16.27
C VAL A 297 -5.73 9.29 17.13
N ILE A 298 -4.60 9.54 16.48
CA ILE A 298 -3.42 10.19 17.03
C ILE A 298 -3.40 11.61 16.49
N THR A 299 -3.41 12.60 17.37
CA THR A 299 -3.28 13.99 16.95
C THR A 299 -1.88 14.24 16.43
N ALA A 300 -1.75 14.66 15.17
CA ALA A 300 -0.50 15.10 14.59
C ALA A 300 -0.39 16.63 14.70
N PHE A 301 0.80 17.16 14.48
CA PHE A 301 0.99 18.61 14.34
C PHE A 301 0.04 19.17 13.27
N GLY A 302 -0.33 20.45 13.34
CA GLY A 302 -1.18 21.10 12.34
C GLY A 302 -0.62 22.47 12.03
N ALA A 303 -0.67 22.91 10.78
CA ALA A 303 -0.31 24.29 10.46
C ALA A 303 -1.33 25.22 11.14
N SER A 304 -0.85 26.11 12.03
CA SER A 304 -1.65 27.07 12.81
C SER A 304 -2.55 27.99 11.97
N HIS A 305 -2.35 28.01 10.65
CA HIS A 305 -3.11 28.83 9.70
C HIS A 305 -4.24 28.10 8.96
N ILE A 306 -4.50 26.81 9.21
CA ILE A 306 -5.55 26.04 8.52
C ILE A 306 -6.67 25.64 9.49
N THR A 307 -7.92 25.76 9.05
CA THR A 307 -9.11 25.31 9.81
C THR A 307 -9.26 23.78 9.92
N ALA A 308 -8.35 23.02 9.31
CA ALA A 308 -8.33 21.57 9.27
C ALA A 308 -7.18 21.04 10.13
N SER A 309 -7.44 19.96 10.86
CA SER A 309 -6.43 19.29 11.67
C SER A 309 -5.90 18.06 10.94
N SER A 310 -4.66 17.68 11.25
CA SER A 310 -4.02 16.46 10.76
C SER A 310 -3.98 15.42 11.87
N TRP A 311 -4.14 14.16 11.48
CA TRP A 311 -4.11 13.02 12.40
C TRP A 311 -3.41 11.84 11.77
N PHE A 312 -2.95 10.91 12.60
CA PHE A 312 -2.75 9.53 12.20
C PHE A 312 -3.90 8.66 12.67
N VAL A 313 -4.35 7.76 11.81
CA VAL A 313 -5.37 6.77 12.16
C VAL A 313 -4.72 5.40 12.22
N MET A 314 -4.94 4.69 13.32
CA MET A 314 -4.33 3.38 13.55
C MET A 314 -5.20 2.28 12.94
N LEU A 315 -4.60 1.41 12.14
CA LEU A 315 -5.28 0.28 11.50
C LEU A 315 -5.12 -1.00 12.32
N GLN A 316 -6.04 -1.96 12.16
CA GLN A 316 -5.85 -3.34 12.64
C GLN A 316 -5.00 -4.14 11.65
N ALA A 317 -3.84 -3.58 11.30
CA ALA A 317 -2.89 -4.15 10.35
C ALA A 317 -1.45 -3.87 10.84
N ALA A 318 -0.53 -4.77 10.53
CA ALA A 318 0.88 -4.65 10.86
C ALA A 318 1.76 -5.18 9.74
N PRO A 319 3.04 -4.77 9.66
CA PRO A 319 3.99 -5.40 8.77
C PRO A 319 4.13 -6.89 9.07
N ALA A 320 4.28 -7.68 8.03
CA ALA A 320 4.63 -9.09 8.08
C ALA A 320 6.12 -9.23 8.47
N ALA A 321 6.50 -8.89 9.71
CA ALA A 321 7.88 -9.01 10.18
C ALA A 321 8.15 -10.30 10.97
N SER A 322 9.42 -10.74 10.93
CA SER A 322 10.00 -11.94 11.54
C SER A 322 9.47 -12.23 12.96
N ALA A 323 9.41 -13.52 13.32
CA ALA A 323 8.76 -14.11 14.50
C ALA A 323 8.97 -13.42 15.87
N THR A 324 9.87 -12.46 16.00
CA THR A 324 10.20 -11.71 17.21
C THR A 324 9.39 -10.42 17.45
N LEU A 325 8.77 -9.81 16.43
CA LEU A 325 8.11 -8.49 16.55
C LEU A 325 6.60 -8.47 16.23
N LYS A 326 6.00 -9.64 15.97
CA LYS A 326 4.66 -9.82 15.37
C LYS A 326 3.48 -9.08 16.03
N HIS A 327 3.64 -8.51 17.21
CA HIS A 327 2.54 -7.87 17.96
C HIS A 327 2.87 -6.48 18.52
N LEU A 328 4.06 -5.95 18.22
CA LEU A 328 4.50 -4.68 18.79
C LEU A 328 4.23 -3.48 17.89
N GLU A 329 3.95 -3.65 16.60
CA GLU A 329 3.83 -2.54 15.65
C GLU A 329 2.46 -2.51 14.98
N VAL A 330 1.99 -1.31 14.67
CA VAL A 330 0.67 -1.06 14.09
C VAL A 330 0.79 -0.09 12.92
N ALA A 331 0.18 -0.43 11.78
CA ALA A 331 0.13 0.42 10.61
C ALA A 331 -0.77 1.65 10.85
N CYS A 332 -0.29 2.82 10.43
CA CYS A 332 -0.95 4.10 10.61
C CYS A 332 -1.01 4.87 9.29
N LEU A 333 -2.13 5.54 9.05
CA LEU A 333 -2.32 6.40 7.88
C LEU A 333 -2.42 7.86 8.29
N SER A 334 -1.74 8.73 7.56
CA SER A 334 -1.87 10.18 7.70
C SER A 334 -3.18 10.65 7.06
N VAL A 335 -3.99 11.39 7.80
CA VAL A 335 -5.25 11.95 7.33
C VAL A 335 -5.37 13.41 7.74
N MET A 336 -6.11 14.19 6.96
CA MET A 336 -6.48 15.56 7.31
C MET A 336 -7.98 15.75 7.22
N GLY A 337 -8.51 16.71 7.98
CA GLY A 337 -9.95 16.93 7.95
C GLY A 337 -10.45 17.87 9.02
N ARG A 338 -11.75 17.75 9.33
CA ARG A 338 -12.40 18.57 10.35
C ARG A 338 -13.47 17.79 11.09
N ARG A 339 -13.74 18.22 12.32
CA ARG A 339 -14.87 17.71 13.10
C ARG A 339 -16.16 18.37 12.67
N VAL A 340 -17.20 17.57 12.47
CA VAL A 340 -18.57 18.04 12.23
C VAL A 340 -19.50 17.18 13.09
N GLY A 341 -20.02 17.77 14.18
CA GLY A 341 -20.73 17.02 15.21
C GLY A 341 -19.84 15.92 15.81
N ASP A 342 -20.35 14.70 15.84
CA ASP A 342 -19.66 13.53 16.42
C ASP A 342 -18.69 12.84 15.46
N PHE A 343 -18.62 13.29 14.20
CA PHE A 343 -17.80 12.66 13.16
C PHE A 343 -16.57 13.49 12.82
N LEU A 344 -15.47 12.78 12.53
CA LEU A 344 -14.31 13.33 11.85
C LEU A 344 -14.47 13.07 10.35
N TYR A 345 -14.69 14.12 9.59
CA TYR A 345 -14.66 14.06 8.12
C TYR A 345 -13.22 14.20 7.67
N VAL A 346 -12.68 13.16 7.06
CA VAL A 346 -11.25 13.06 6.75
C VAL A 346 -10.98 12.66 5.31
N THR A 347 -9.78 12.98 4.85
CA THR A 347 -9.20 12.52 3.59
C THR A 347 -7.79 11.99 3.83
N ARG A 348 -7.34 11.03 3.02
CA ARG A 348 -5.97 10.51 3.09
C ARG A 348 -4.98 11.59 2.63
N LEU A 349 -3.90 11.79 3.38
CA LEU A 349 -2.78 12.60 2.93
C LEU A 349 -1.86 11.78 2.03
N SER A 350 -1.28 12.45 1.02
CA SER A 350 -0.31 11.85 0.10
C SER A 350 1.05 11.55 0.72
N TYR A 351 1.31 12.11 1.90
CA TYR A 351 2.55 11.92 2.63
C TYR A 351 2.30 11.62 4.12
N PRO A 352 3.04 10.67 4.72
CA PRO A 352 3.98 9.76 4.06
C PRO A 352 3.27 8.87 3.02
N PRO A 353 3.95 8.55 1.89
CA PRO A 353 3.28 7.84 0.80
C PRO A 353 2.85 6.44 1.23
N GLN A 354 3.66 5.79 2.05
CA GLN A 354 3.40 4.47 2.60
C GLN A 354 2.76 4.59 4.00
N PRO A 355 1.94 3.62 4.42
CA PRO A 355 1.54 3.52 5.82
C PRO A 355 2.77 3.44 6.71
N MET A 356 2.78 4.19 7.79
CA MET A 356 3.87 4.14 8.77
C MET A 356 3.56 3.13 9.87
N THR A 357 4.57 2.71 10.62
CA THR A 357 4.40 1.78 11.74
C THR A 357 4.76 2.46 13.05
N ILE A 358 3.87 2.35 14.03
CA ILE A 358 4.11 2.82 15.39
C ILE A 358 4.04 1.67 16.37
N SER A 359 4.89 1.70 17.40
CA SER A 359 4.81 0.72 18.46
C SER A 359 3.50 0.81 19.23
N ARG A 360 2.83 -0.33 19.45
CA ARG A 360 1.65 -0.48 20.29
C ARG A 360 1.89 -0.08 21.75
N ALA A 361 3.15 -0.08 22.20
CA ALA A 361 3.50 0.43 23.53
C ALA A 361 3.18 1.94 23.67
N TYR A 362 3.21 2.69 22.56
CA TYR A 362 2.81 4.09 22.51
C TYR A 362 1.30 4.29 22.35
N ALA A 363 0.54 3.20 22.10
CA ALA A 363 -0.88 3.23 21.76
C ALA A 363 -1.93 3.15 22.89
N PRO A 364 -1.64 2.82 24.17
CA PRO A 364 -2.72 2.52 25.13
C PRO A 364 -3.58 3.74 25.53
N SER A 365 -3.26 4.95 25.06
CA SER A 365 -3.94 6.20 25.43
C SER A 365 -4.69 6.89 24.28
N PHE A 366 -4.71 6.34 23.06
CA PHE A 366 -5.35 7.03 21.93
C PHE A 366 -6.86 6.83 21.91
N LYS A 367 -7.58 7.93 21.68
CA LYS A 367 -9.04 7.94 21.64
C LYS A 367 -9.54 7.38 20.30
N THR A 368 -10.46 6.43 20.35
CA THR A 368 -11.21 5.97 19.18
C THR A 368 -12.28 6.99 18.80
N GLU A 369 -12.28 7.38 17.53
CA GLU A 369 -13.24 8.33 16.97
C GLU A 369 -14.03 7.69 15.84
N SER A 370 -15.16 8.29 15.48
CA SER A 370 -15.95 7.90 14.30
C SER A 370 -15.52 8.73 13.10
N LEU A 371 -14.99 8.06 12.07
CA LEU A 371 -14.49 8.69 10.86
C LEU A 371 -15.46 8.50 9.70
N ILE A 372 -15.59 9.54 8.89
CA ILE A 372 -16.24 9.51 7.57
C ILE A 372 -15.20 9.95 6.54
N VAL A 373 -14.77 9.03 5.70
CA VAL A 373 -13.81 9.29 4.63
C VAL A 373 -14.57 9.68 3.38
N MET A 374 -14.24 10.84 2.82
CA MET A 374 -14.92 11.33 1.62
C MET A 374 -14.40 10.60 0.37
N ASP A 375 -15.19 9.67 -0.14
CA ASP A 375 -14.82 8.83 -1.30
C ASP A 375 -15.33 9.36 -2.64
N ARG A 376 -16.33 10.27 -2.62
CA ARG A 376 -16.92 10.77 -3.85
C ARG A 376 -16.05 11.89 -4.40
N LEU A 377 -15.55 11.68 -5.63
CA LEU A 377 -14.77 12.56 -6.52
C LEU A 377 -15.34 13.97 -6.77
N SER A 378 -16.28 14.43 -5.95
CA SER A 378 -16.88 15.75 -6.00
C SER A 378 -16.51 16.49 -4.71
N TYR A 379 -15.30 17.06 -4.69
CA TYR A 379 -15.18 18.32 -3.99
C TYR A 379 -16.12 19.31 -4.68
N PRO A 380 -17.04 19.98 -3.97
CA PRO A 380 -17.62 21.19 -4.47
C PRO A 380 -16.43 22.12 -4.74
N SER A 381 -16.29 22.56 -5.98
CA SER A 381 -15.38 23.60 -6.44
C SER A 381 -15.76 24.97 -5.86
N ARG A 382 -15.95 25.04 -4.54
CA ARG A 382 -15.56 26.21 -3.76
C ARG A 382 -14.12 25.94 -3.37
N SER A 383 -13.23 26.40 -4.25
CA SER A 383 -11.91 26.91 -3.88
C SER A 383 -11.89 27.23 -2.38
N MET A 384 -11.33 26.34 -1.55
CA MET A 384 -10.48 26.83 -0.49
C MET A 384 -9.41 27.56 -1.29
N HIS A 385 -9.64 28.86 -1.48
CA HIS A 385 -8.56 29.78 -1.77
C HIS A 385 -7.61 29.59 -0.60
N LEU A 386 -6.66 28.66 -0.75
CA LEU A 386 -5.28 28.92 -0.39
C LEU A 386 -5.03 30.27 -1.04
N SER A 387 -5.23 31.32 -0.26
CA SER A 387 -4.90 32.66 -0.68
C SER A 387 -3.50 32.57 -1.26
N ARG A 388 -3.33 33.15 -2.45
CA ARG A 388 -2.06 33.44 -3.13
C ARG A 388 -1.02 34.21 -2.27
N ALA A 389 -1.19 34.25 -0.95
CA ALA A 389 -0.26 34.76 0.04
C ALA A 389 0.87 33.77 0.39
N GLY A 390 0.74 32.47 0.06
CA GLY A 390 1.78 31.46 0.31
C GLY A 390 2.93 31.43 -0.72
N GLU A 391 2.71 31.93 -1.94
CA GLU A 391 3.74 32.01 -2.98
C GLU A 391 4.51 33.34 -2.97
N SER A 392 4.14 34.31 -2.11
CA SER A 392 4.69 35.67 -2.17
C SER A 392 5.78 35.99 -1.13
N LEU A 393 6.24 35.03 -0.32
CA LEU A 393 7.25 35.30 0.72
C LEU A 393 8.63 34.67 0.48
N VAL A 394 8.89 34.13 -0.72
CA VAL A 394 10.26 33.77 -1.17
C VAL A 394 10.66 34.63 -2.36
N MET A 395 10.54 35.94 -2.23
CA MET A 395 11.15 36.89 -3.15
C MET A 395 11.54 38.14 -2.37
N ASN A 396 12.68 38.08 -1.66
CA ASN A 396 13.47 39.28 -1.46
C ASN A 396 14.98 38.95 -1.41
N ARG A 397 15.62 39.40 -2.49
CA ARG A 397 17.05 39.70 -2.68
C ARG A 397 18.04 38.52 -2.74
N PHE A 398 18.13 37.93 -3.93
CA PHE A 398 19.44 37.78 -4.58
C PHE A 398 19.40 38.43 -5.96
N THR A 399 20.32 39.36 -6.17
CA THR A 399 20.52 40.13 -7.39
C THR A 399 20.90 39.24 -8.58
N SER A 400 20.11 39.37 -9.65
CA SER A 400 20.41 39.15 -11.07
C SER A 400 21.70 38.41 -11.48
N GLY A 401 21.51 37.24 -12.10
CA GLY A 401 22.46 36.61 -13.01
C GLY A 401 21.74 35.51 -13.80
N GLY A 402 21.39 35.78 -15.06
CA GLY A 402 20.49 34.96 -15.87
C GLY A 402 21.02 33.56 -16.22
N GLY A 403 20.13 32.57 -16.19
CA GLY A 403 20.36 31.22 -16.69
C GLY A 403 19.10 30.38 -16.61
N SER A 404 18.39 30.25 -17.73
CA SER A 404 17.18 29.43 -17.84
C SER A 404 17.50 27.95 -17.61
N ARG A 405 17.03 27.37 -16.50
CA ARG A 405 17.02 25.92 -16.25
C ARG A 405 15.57 25.45 -16.13
N LYS A 406 15.19 24.56 -17.06
CA LYS A 406 13.91 23.85 -17.12
C LYS A 406 13.57 23.22 -15.76
N MET A 407 12.37 23.50 -15.23
CA MET A 407 11.76 22.76 -14.11
C MET A 407 11.59 21.29 -14.51
N LYS A 408 12.34 20.40 -13.85
CA LYS A 408 12.05 18.97 -13.79
C LYS A 408 10.98 18.75 -12.71
N GLY A 409 9.97 17.93 -13.01
CA GLY A 409 8.96 17.50 -12.04
C GLY A 409 9.58 16.77 -10.85
N SER A 410 9.07 17.06 -9.65
CA SER A 410 9.54 16.47 -8.39
C SER A 410 9.02 15.03 -8.26
N THR A 411 9.79 14.08 -8.77
CA THR A 411 9.84 12.73 -8.20
C THR A 411 10.73 12.82 -6.97
N ASP A 412 10.13 12.89 -5.78
CA ASP A 412 10.82 12.82 -4.49
C ASP A 412 11.28 11.37 -4.26
N VAL A 413 12.38 11.00 -4.90
CA VAL A 413 13.25 9.95 -4.37
C VAL A 413 13.66 10.44 -2.99
N SER A 414 13.50 9.63 -1.94
CA SER A 414 13.99 10.00 -0.60
C SER A 414 15.44 10.45 -0.73
N ASP A 415 15.74 11.73 -0.53
CA ASP A 415 17.12 12.18 -0.50
C ASP A 415 17.80 11.40 0.63
N ASP A 416 18.84 10.65 0.28
CA ASP A 416 19.52 9.71 1.18
C ASP A 416 20.20 10.44 2.36
N ASN A 417 20.15 11.77 2.39
CA ASN A 417 20.65 12.65 3.43
C ASN A 417 19.55 13.25 4.32
N THR A 418 18.27 12.91 4.13
CA THR A 418 17.17 13.49 4.91
C THR A 418 16.61 12.56 5.99
N VAL A 419 16.19 13.13 7.12
CA VAL A 419 15.53 12.46 8.25
C VAL A 419 14.33 13.27 8.71
N THR A 420 13.18 12.61 8.85
CA THR A 420 11.90 13.24 9.14
C THR A 420 11.41 12.87 10.53
N PHE A 421 11.12 13.90 11.33
CA PHE A 421 10.50 13.79 12.65
C PHE A 421 9.03 14.22 12.57
N ILE A 422 8.15 13.44 13.18
CA ILE A 422 6.70 13.63 13.11
C ILE A 422 6.20 13.84 14.54
N PRO A 423 5.89 15.09 14.94
CA PRO A 423 5.30 15.37 16.24
C PRO A 423 3.89 14.81 16.33
N ILE A 424 3.66 13.99 17.35
CA ILE A 424 2.35 13.42 17.68
C ILE A 424 2.02 13.64 19.15
N PHE A 425 0.74 13.82 19.46
CA PHE A 425 0.25 14.23 20.77
C PHE A 425 -0.79 13.22 21.28
N ASP A 426 -0.73 12.91 22.57
CA ASP A 426 -1.68 12.02 23.25
C ASP A 426 -3.10 12.62 23.35
N SER A 427 -3.21 13.94 23.29
CA SER A 427 -4.48 14.65 23.40
C SER A 427 -4.55 15.91 22.53
N PRO A 428 -5.74 16.26 22.00
CA PRO A 428 -5.94 17.54 21.31
C PRO A 428 -5.71 18.76 22.21
N ARG A 429 -5.91 18.61 23.53
CA ARG A 429 -5.64 19.68 24.50
C ARG A 429 -4.17 20.04 24.52
N LEU A 430 -3.28 19.04 24.48
CA LEU A 430 -1.85 19.26 24.47
C LEU A 430 -1.40 19.95 23.18
N GLN A 431 -1.94 19.54 22.03
CA GLN A 431 -1.69 20.21 20.75
C GLN A 431 -2.06 21.71 20.81
N GLY A 432 -3.23 22.06 21.36
CA GLY A 432 -3.70 23.44 21.42
C GLY A 432 -3.05 24.31 22.51
N ARG A 433 -2.17 23.74 23.35
CA ARG A 433 -1.46 24.49 24.41
C ARG A 433 -0.16 25.11 23.94
N TRP A 434 0.41 24.61 22.85
CA TRP A 434 1.77 24.92 22.43
C TRP A 434 1.80 25.34 20.96
N ASP A 435 2.33 26.52 20.70
CA ASP A 435 2.65 26.97 19.36
C ASP A 435 4.14 26.67 19.10
N PHE A 436 4.42 25.96 18.02
CA PHE A 436 5.78 25.62 17.62
C PHE A 436 6.23 26.63 16.55
N HIS A 437 7.35 27.30 16.82
CA HIS A 437 7.86 28.42 16.03
C HIS A 437 9.23 28.08 15.42
N ASP A 438 9.87 29.12 14.87
CA ASP A 438 11.19 29.20 14.22
C ASP A 438 12.09 27.96 14.38
N LEU A 439 12.48 27.42 13.22
CA LEU A 439 13.44 26.33 13.08
C LEU A 439 14.85 26.93 12.95
N TYR A 440 15.73 26.62 13.89
CA TYR A 440 17.14 27.02 13.86
C TYR A 440 18.03 25.81 13.54
N GLY A 441 18.83 25.82 12.47
CA GLY A 441 19.76 24.72 12.15
C GLY A 441 20.17 24.63 10.68
N SER A 442 21.02 23.63 10.37
CA SER A 442 21.58 23.39 9.03
C SER A 442 20.53 22.85 8.04
N ASP A 443 20.35 23.53 6.90
CA ASP A 443 19.51 23.15 5.74
C ASP A 443 18.22 22.37 6.09
N ILE A 444 17.33 23.05 6.79
CA ILE A 444 15.99 22.56 7.15
C ILE A 444 14.99 23.04 6.11
N SER A 445 14.30 22.11 5.45
CA SER A 445 13.10 22.44 4.67
C SER A 445 11.86 22.17 5.51
N PRO A 446 11.18 23.19 6.07
CA PRO A 446 9.87 22.99 6.65
C PRO A 446 8.90 22.60 5.53
N ARG A 447 8.48 21.34 5.47
CA ARG A 447 7.28 20.98 4.72
C ARG A 447 6.07 21.42 5.54
N SER A 448 5.78 22.73 5.50
CA SER A 448 4.74 23.40 6.28
C SER A 448 3.34 22.80 6.09
N MET A 449 3.10 22.06 5.02
CA MET A 449 1.83 21.37 4.76
C MET A 449 1.67 20.00 5.45
N LEU A 450 2.75 19.39 5.95
CA LEU A 450 2.77 17.95 6.28
C LEU A 450 3.02 17.62 7.75
N SER A 451 3.06 18.63 8.62
CA SER A 451 3.14 18.39 10.06
C SER A 451 4.37 17.56 10.46
N ALA A 452 5.46 17.72 9.71
CA ALA A 452 6.68 16.96 9.84
C ALA A 452 7.91 17.88 9.73
N ILE A 453 8.97 17.51 10.42
CA ILE A 453 10.21 18.27 10.54
C ILE A 453 11.32 17.46 9.87
N THR A 454 11.76 17.90 8.70
CA THR A 454 12.80 17.20 7.94
C THR A 454 14.15 17.89 8.12
N LEU A 455 15.11 17.14 8.63
CA LEU A 455 16.51 17.54 8.76
C LEU A 455 17.31 16.96 7.60
N THR A 456 18.13 17.79 6.96
CA THR A 456 19.12 17.35 5.99
C THR A 456 20.48 17.23 6.69
N THR A 457 21.16 16.10 6.52
CA THR A 457 22.51 15.91 7.01
C THR A 457 23.50 16.59 6.08
N ASP A 458 24.54 17.19 6.65
CA ASP A 458 25.64 17.78 5.89
C ASP A 458 26.64 16.73 5.39
N ALA A 459 27.78 17.20 4.88
CA ALA A 459 28.85 16.34 4.34
C ALA A 459 29.47 15.39 5.37
N ASP A 460 29.34 15.68 6.68
CA ASP A 460 29.78 14.79 7.76
C ASP A 460 28.69 13.79 8.15
N ASN A 461 27.57 13.74 7.40
CA ASN A 461 26.37 12.98 7.72
C ASN A 461 25.72 13.38 9.06
N ILE A 462 25.93 14.61 9.51
CA ILE A 462 25.34 15.15 10.74
C ILE A 462 24.27 16.20 10.40
N GLY A 463 23.15 16.15 11.10
CA GLY A 463 22.11 17.19 11.06
C GLY A 463 21.69 17.58 12.46
N VAL A 464 21.61 18.88 12.74
CA VAL A 464 21.09 19.38 14.03
C VAL A 464 20.09 20.52 13.80
N ALA A 465 19.03 20.52 14.59
CA ALA A 465 18.02 21.57 14.58
C ALA A 465 17.54 21.90 16.00
N ALA A 466 17.04 23.12 16.20
CA ALA A 466 16.28 23.53 17.36
C ALA A 466 14.92 24.07 16.91
N ILE A 467 13.86 23.66 17.59
CA ILE A 467 12.50 24.15 17.37
C ILE A 467 12.08 24.90 18.61
N SER A 468 11.74 26.18 18.49
CA SER A 468 11.18 26.95 19.59
C SER A 468 9.73 26.56 19.85
N ILE A 469 9.34 26.52 21.12
CA ILE A 469 7.97 26.25 21.56
C ILE A 469 7.54 27.38 22.47
N THR A 470 6.40 28.00 22.15
CA THR A 470 5.73 28.99 22.99
C THR A 470 4.38 28.44 23.46
N ARG A 471 3.83 29.05 24.50
CA ARG A 471 2.48 28.73 24.95
C ARG A 471 1.45 29.48 24.11
N ALA A 472 0.43 28.75 23.65
CA ALA A 472 -0.59 29.30 22.76
C ALA A 472 -1.25 30.55 23.36
N GLY A 473 -1.27 31.64 22.58
CA GLY A 473 -1.85 32.92 22.99
C GLY A 473 -1.03 33.77 23.97
N ARG A 474 0.27 33.46 24.18
CA ARG A 474 1.22 34.30 24.96
C ARG A 474 2.28 34.99 24.08
N ASN A 475 3.06 35.87 24.71
CA ASN A 475 4.18 36.65 24.14
C ASN A 475 5.11 35.78 23.25
N PRO A 476 5.85 36.35 22.26
CA PRO A 476 6.63 35.57 21.29
C PRO A 476 7.90 34.91 21.88
N ASP A 477 8.15 35.06 23.18
CA ASP A 477 9.32 34.48 23.81
C ASP A 477 9.15 32.96 23.95
N PRO A 478 10.08 32.16 23.44
CA PRO A 478 10.04 30.72 23.61
C PRO A 478 10.06 30.36 25.09
N GLU A 479 9.22 29.41 25.49
CA GLU A 479 9.31 28.79 26.82
C GLU A 479 10.28 27.60 26.78
N PHE A 480 10.39 26.89 25.63
CA PHE A 480 11.24 25.72 25.45
C PHE A 480 11.83 25.62 24.04
N TYR A 481 12.86 24.81 23.90
CA TYR A 481 13.41 24.36 22.63
C TYR A 481 13.44 22.83 22.56
N ILE A 482 13.03 22.26 21.42
CA ILE A 482 13.34 20.87 21.07
C ILE A 482 14.60 20.88 20.24
N LEU A 483 15.68 20.31 20.77
CA LEU A 483 16.89 20.03 20.02
C LEU A 483 16.75 18.67 19.34
N LEU A 484 16.90 18.65 18.02
CA LEU A 484 16.94 17.46 17.18
C LEU A 484 18.37 17.22 16.70
N GLY A 485 18.78 15.96 16.67
CA GLY A 485 20.10 15.55 16.21
C GLY A 485 20.01 14.27 15.41
N VAL A 486 20.76 14.22 14.31
CA VAL A 486 20.80 13.08 13.40
C VAL A 486 22.25 12.79 13.04
N GLU A 487 22.60 11.52 13.04
CA GLU A 487 23.84 10.98 12.50
C GLU A 487 23.49 9.84 11.53
N LYS A 488 23.83 10.01 10.25
CA LYS A 488 23.72 8.94 9.25
C LYS A 488 25.04 8.18 9.15
N ARG A 489 24.94 6.86 9.17
CA ARG A 489 26.03 5.90 8.90
C ARG A 489 25.62 5.00 7.74
N GLU A 490 26.59 4.34 7.11
CA GLU A 490 26.39 3.54 5.89
C GLU A 490 25.15 2.62 5.93
N ASP A 491 24.88 1.95 7.05
CA ASP A 491 23.73 1.04 7.20
C ASP A 491 22.69 1.48 8.25
N SER A 492 22.89 2.61 8.94
CA SER A 492 22.05 3.00 10.06
C SER A 492 21.89 4.51 10.21
N CYS A 493 20.69 4.94 10.56
CA CYS A 493 20.41 6.30 10.98
C CYS A 493 20.22 6.30 12.50
N TYR A 494 20.94 7.18 13.20
CA TYR A 494 20.71 7.50 14.59
C TYR A 494 20.04 8.85 14.69
N ALA A 495 18.94 8.93 15.43
CA ALA A 495 18.29 10.18 15.76
C ALA A 495 18.21 10.34 17.28
N THR A 496 18.29 11.58 17.73
CA THR A 496 18.15 11.97 19.12
C THR A 496 17.36 13.26 19.22
N ALA A 497 16.63 13.40 20.32
CA ALA A 497 15.85 14.59 20.61
C ALA A 497 15.98 14.94 22.09
N LYS A 498 16.03 16.23 22.41
CA LYS A 498 16.07 16.73 23.78
C LYS A 498 15.20 17.97 23.93
N LEU A 499 14.38 18.01 24.97
CA LEU A 499 13.66 19.23 25.37
C LEU A 499 14.55 20.04 26.33
N VAL A 500 14.64 21.35 26.11
CA VAL A 500 15.42 22.28 26.93
C VAL A 500 14.59 23.53 27.22
N GLU A 501 14.67 24.05 28.43
CA GLU A 501 13.96 25.29 28.81
C GLU A 501 14.67 26.50 28.19
N ALA A 502 13.90 27.45 27.67
CA ALA A 502 14.44 28.67 27.04
C ALA A 502 14.99 29.68 28.07
N ARG A 503 14.79 29.41 29.37
CA ARG A 503 15.30 30.18 30.49
C ARG A 503 15.98 29.24 31.47
N GLU A 504 17.21 29.54 31.85
CA GLU A 504 17.91 28.86 32.95
C GLU A 504 18.26 29.94 33.98
N GLY A 505 17.41 30.11 35.00
CA GLY A 505 17.49 31.24 35.94
C GLY A 505 16.91 32.55 35.37
N ASP A 506 17.58 33.69 35.61
CA ASP A 506 17.11 35.04 35.23
C ASP A 506 17.48 35.47 33.79
N LEU A 507 18.15 34.61 33.01
CA LEU A 507 18.60 34.91 31.64
C LEU A 507 17.75 34.15 30.61
N ALA A 508 17.11 34.89 29.69
CA ALA A 508 16.53 34.32 28.48
C ALA A 508 17.66 33.96 27.50
N TRP A 509 17.51 32.88 26.73
CA TRP A 509 18.44 32.57 25.66
C TRP A 509 18.43 33.70 24.62
N ASP A 510 19.54 34.42 24.51
CA ASP A 510 19.82 35.28 23.37
C ASP A 510 20.33 34.44 22.18
N SER A 511 20.53 35.06 21.02
CA SER A 511 21.00 34.39 19.82
C SER A 511 22.36 33.68 20.02
N GLU A 512 23.22 34.26 20.87
CA GLU A 512 24.56 33.72 21.18
C GLU A 512 24.47 32.47 22.07
N GLY A 513 23.58 32.47 23.06
CA GLY A 513 23.29 31.31 23.91
C GLY A 513 22.73 30.12 23.15
N LEU A 514 21.83 30.37 22.19
CA LEU A 514 21.29 29.32 21.31
C LEU A 514 22.39 28.74 20.39
N GLU A 515 23.23 29.58 19.79
CA GLU A 515 24.34 29.14 18.92
C GLU A 515 25.37 28.27 19.67
N LYS A 516 25.73 28.68 20.89
CA LYS A 516 26.60 27.90 21.78
C LYS A 516 25.97 26.54 22.13
N THR A 517 24.68 26.53 22.44
CA THR A 517 23.93 25.31 22.75
C THR A 517 23.89 24.38 21.54
N MET A 518 23.64 24.91 20.34
CA MET A 518 23.62 24.14 19.10
C MET A 518 24.98 23.54 18.76
N THR A 519 26.07 24.26 19.02
CA THR A 519 27.44 23.76 18.83
C THR A 519 27.75 22.60 19.79
N GLN A 520 27.39 22.74 21.07
CA GLN A 520 27.53 21.66 22.05
C GLN A 520 26.65 20.45 21.70
N TRP A 521 25.44 20.70 21.20
CA TRP A 521 24.52 19.66 20.77
C TRP A 521 25.09 18.87 19.59
N ARG A 522 25.62 19.56 18.58
CA ARG A 522 26.31 18.93 17.45
C ARG A 522 27.46 18.04 17.91
N GLN A 523 28.33 18.55 18.79
CA GLN A 523 29.44 17.74 19.35
C GLN A 523 28.95 16.48 20.06
N ARG A 524 27.81 16.54 20.77
CA ARG A 524 27.21 15.37 21.42
C ARG A 524 26.68 14.35 20.42
N VAL A 525 26.03 14.81 19.35
CA VAL A 525 25.54 13.95 18.27
C VAL A 525 26.73 13.23 17.60
N THR A 526 27.78 13.97 17.25
CA THR A 526 28.99 13.43 16.61
C THR A 526 29.77 12.46 17.51
N ALA A 527 29.79 12.67 18.82
CA ALA A 527 30.55 11.83 19.76
C ALA A 527 29.96 10.41 19.96
N GLY A 528 28.86 10.05 19.28
CA GLY A 528 28.25 8.73 19.37
C GLY A 528 27.75 8.35 20.78
N ARG A 529 27.73 9.30 21.74
CA ARG A 529 27.16 9.13 23.08
C ARG A 529 25.62 9.14 23.06
N SER A 530 25.03 9.23 21.88
CA SER A 530 23.61 9.25 21.53
C SER A 530 22.97 7.86 21.65
N ALA A 531 23.26 7.13 22.73
CA ALA A 531 22.53 5.94 23.12
C ALA A 531 21.31 6.31 23.96
N ILE A 532 20.40 7.16 23.48
CA ILE A 532 19.07 7.26 24.10
C ILE A 532 18.02 7.65 23.04
N SER A 533 17.24 6.67 22.59
CA SER A 533 15.81 6.87 22.30
C SER A 533 15.14 7.31 23.62
N GLY A 534 15.27 8.58 23.96
CA GLY A 534 15.10 9.07 25.32
C GLY A 534 13.73 9.61 25.61
N ALA A 535 13.01 8.94 26.49
CA ALA A 535 11.89 9.56 27.17
C ALA A 535 12.40 10.67 28.10
N TYR A 536 12.09 11.91 27.74
CA TYR A 536 12.40 13.10 28.52
C TYR A 536 11.15 13.57 29.25
N TYR A 537 11.18 13.55 30.57
CA TYR A 537 10.10 14.09 31.41
C TYR A 537 10.53 15.45 31.98
N ASN A 538 9.74 16.48 31.71
CA ASN A 538 9.86 17.77 32.38
C ASN A 538 8.79 17.86 33.49
N LYS A 539 9.25 17.95 34.74
CA LYS A 539 8.38 18.03 35.90
C LYS A 539 7.60 19.35 35.98
N SER A 540 8.22 20.47 35.60
CA SER A 540 7.62 21.80 35.64
C SER A 540 6.44 21.93 34.66
N LEU A 541 6.51 21.19 33.55
CA LEU A 541 5.48 21.17 32.51
C LEU A 541 4.50 20.01 32.59
N GLU A 542 4.79 19.01 33.43
CA GLU A 542 4.12 17.70 33.39
C GLU A 542 4.09 17.07 31.99
N LEU A 543 5.15 17.32 31.19
CA LEU A 543 5.27 16.92 29.79
C LEU A 543 6.33 15.83 29.65
N THR A 544 6.00 14.74 28.94
CA THR A 544 6.98 13.74 28.49
C THR A 544 7.08 13.75 26.98
N MET A 545 8.30 13.84 26.46
CA MET A 545 8.62 13.61 25.05
C MET A 545 9.32 12.27 24.90
N VAL A 546 8.83 11.41 24.01
CA VAL A 546 9.47 10.13 23.66
C VAL A 546 9.80 10.13 22.17
N LEU A 547 11.04 9.82 21.84
CA LEU A 547 11.45 9.60 20.46
C LEU A 547 11.24 8.12 20.09
N GLY A 548 10.24 7.85 19.26
CA GLY A 548 9.98 6.53 18.68
C GLY A 548 10.51 6.45 17.26
N ARG A 549 11.12 5.34 16.87
CA ARG A 549 11.52 5.09 15.48
C ARG A 549 10.42 4.32 14.76
N SER A 550 10.10 4.70 13.52
CA SER A 550 9.32 3.82 12.63
C SER A 550 10.15 2.58 12.33
N THR A 551 9.66 1.40 12.71
CA THR A 551 10.40 0.15 12.60
C THR A 551 10.14 -0.62 11.31
N ASP A 552 9.51 0.00 10.30
CA ASP A 552 9.42 -0.60 8.96
C ASP A 552 10.82 -0.64 8.29
N VAL A 553 11.58 -1.67 8.67
CA VAL A 553 12.93 -1.99 8.19
C VAL A 553 12.90 -2.47 6.74
N ILE A 554 11.74 -2.93 6.25
CA ILE A 554 11.59 -3.62 4.97
C ILE A 554 11.51 -2.60 3.81
N ARG A 555 10.97 -1.39 4.04
CA ARG A 555 10.65 -0.44 2.96
C ARG A 555 11.28 0.94 3.08
N THR A 556 12.53 0.99 3.56
CA THR A 556 13.35 2.22 3.59
C THR A 556 12.74 3.43 4.31
N THR A 557 11.80 3.24 5.24
CA THR A 557 11.36 4.30 6.17
C THR A 557 12.33 4.49 7.35
N ARG A 558 13.58 4.03 7.22
CA ARG A 558 14.64 4.09 8.25
C ARG A 558 14.92 5.49 8.79
N ASN A 559 14.44 6.51 8.07
CA ASN A 559 14.64 7.93 8.32
C ASN A 559 13.40 8.62 8.95
N TYR A 560 12.37 7.88 9.37
CA TYR A 560 11.17 8.45 10.01
C TYR A 560 11.14 8.18 11.52
N TYR A 561 10.91 9.24 12.28
CA TYR A 561 10.83 9.21 13.74
C TYR A 561 9.56 9.91 14.22
N PHE A 562 8.87 9.31 15.18
CA PHE A 562 7.77 9.95 15.91
C PHE A 562 8.32 10.67 17.13
N LEU A 563 7.96 11.94 17.29
CA LEU A 563 8.15 12.71 18.52
C LEU A 563 6.84 12.67 19.30
N CYS A 564 6.71 11.72 20.23
CA CYS A 564 5.48 11.48 20.98
C CYS A 564 5.45 12.37 22.24
N PHE A 565 4.44 13.23 22.34
CA PHE A 565 4.23 14.09 23.50
C PHE A 565 3.06 13.60 24.35
N TYR A 566 3.31 13.47 25.66
CA TYR A 566 2.35 13.01 26.68
C TYR A 566 2.24 14.02 27.81
N GLU A 567 1.04 14.22 28.37
CA GLU A 567 0.80 15.13 29.50
C GLU A 567 0.30 14.41 30.77
N GLY A 568 0.59 14.96 31.94
CA GLY A 568 0.04 14.52 33.23
C GLY A 568 0.53 13.14 33.70
N ASP A 569 -0.37 12.36 34.33
CA ASP A 569 -0.03 11.05 34.93
C ASP A 569 0.38 9.99 33.89
N VAL A 570 -0.09 10.12 32.65
CA VAL A 570 0.32 9.24 31.53
C VAL A 570 1.77 9.47 31.18
N ALA A 571 2.21 10.73 31.18
CA ALA A 571 3.58 11.14 30.89
C ALA A 571 4.59 10.47 31.85
N TYR A 572 4.31 10.48 33.16
CA TYR A 572 5.16 9.86 34.16
C TYR A 572 5.28 8.34 33.98
N ASN A 573 4.17 7.66 33.69
CA ASN A 573 4.15 6.21 33.48
C ASN A 573 4.88 5.80 32.20
N VAL A 574 4.66 6.51 31.09
CA VAL A 574 5.35 6.29 29.81
C VAL A 574 6.85 6.54 29.97
N ALA A 575 7.25 7.61 30.66
CA ALA A 575 8.66 7.88 30.95
C ALA A 575 9.31 6.77 31.77
N ARG A 576 8.59 6.17 32.73
CA ARG A 576 9.07 5.02 33.52
C ARG A 576 9.18 3.75 32.69
N MET A 577 8.20 3.45 31.83
CA MET A 577 8.20 2.27 30.96
C MET A 577 9.31 2.33 29.90
N ALA A 578 9.45 3.48 29.24
CA ALA A 578 10.48 3.70 28.23
C ALA A 578 11.91 3.62 28.81
N ARG A 579 12.10 3.97 30.10
CA ARG A 579 13.37 3.79 30.81
C ARG A 579 13.63 2.36 31.28
N GLY A 580 12.59 1.53 31.41
CA GLY A 580 12.71 0.12 31.82
C GLY A 580 12.79 -0.88 30.66
N SER A 581 12.51 -0.43 29.42
CA SER A 581 12.66 -1.22 28.19
C SER A 581 13.98 -0.99 27.43
N LEU A 582 14.76 0.02 27.85
CA LEU A 582 16.16 0.27 27.48
C LEU A 582 17.08 -0.60 28.33
#